data_AF-A0A3D4UU74-F1
#
_entry.id   AF-A0A3D4UU74-F1
#
_cell.length_a   1.000
_cell.length_b   1.000
_cell.length_c   1.000
_cell.angle_alpha   90.00
_cell.angle_beta   90.00
_cell.angle_gamma   90.00
#
_symmetry.space_group_name_H-M   'P 1'
#
loop_
_entity.id
_entity.type
_entity.pdbx_description
1 polymer ?
#
loop_
_entity_poly.entity_id
_entity_poly.type
_entity_poly.pdbx_seq_one_letter_code
_entity_poly.pdbx_strand_id
1 'polypeptide(L)'
;MPKINVIRSATINSPIDSVYSKLNDFNHWASWSPWLIMEDGVTVNIAEDAKYYSWKGSRVGEGNMSITLEDGSNNIEYDLTFLKPWKSEAKVKFMLSDNNERTTVTWSMDSKLPFFMFWMKKMMEGFIGMDYERGLNMLKDYIEVGEVKSNLEWKGESDFPGTQYIGIKTTCRIDKMDEAMPDDFAKIELLIKNNEALATGAAYSIYHNWDIVKRQATYTACVGVTSIPEDLPEDFVSGEIPATRVYTLRHTGKYDHLGNAWSTMMAMARGKEFKTKRGIHPWEQYITNPQETESDAHITDVVFAIK
;
A
#
# COMPACT_ATOMS: atom_id res chain seq x y z
N MET A 1 25.23 -16.94 0.26
CA MET A 1 24.25 -15.86 0.02
C MET A 1 23.06 -16.08 0.94
N PRO A 2 22.65 -15.08 1.75
CA PRO A 2 21.46 -15.19 2.57
C PRO A 2 20.24 -15.50 1.70
N LYS A 3 19.47 -16.53 2.09
CA LYS A 3 18.20 -16.84 1.44
C LYS A 3 17.11 -15.92 1.97
N ILE A 4 16.30 -15.37 1.07
CA ILE A 4 15.02 -14.73 1.37
C ILE A 4 13.94 -15.76 1.10
N ASN A 5 13.02 -15.90 2.06
CA ASN A 5 11.78 -16.62 1.85
C ASN A 5 10.62 -15.70 2.28
N VAL A 6 9.69 -15.46 1.37
CA VAL A 6 8.48 -14.68 1.65
C VAL A 6 7.29 -15.56 1.31
N ILE A 7 6.29 -15.57 2.19
CA ILE A 7 5.04 -16.31 2.01
C ILE A 7 3.89 -15.46 2.55
N ARG A 8 2.84 -15.30 1.75
CA ARG A 8 1.59 -14.65 2.14
C ARG A 8 0.41 -15.42 1.59
N SER A 9 -0.73 -15.30 2.23
CA SER A 9 -1.95 -15.94 1.78
C SER A 9 -3.17 -15.06 1.97
N ALA A 10 -4.17 -15.29 1.13
CA ALA A 10 -5.49 -14.71 1.24
C ALA A 10 -6.54 -15.72 0.78
N THR A 11 -7.76 -15.57 1.29
CA THR A 11 -8.90 -16.39 0.88
C THR A 11 -9.77 -15.62 -0.11
N ILE A 12 -9.96 -16.22 -1.27
CA ILE A 12 -10.78 -15.68 -2.36
C ILE A 12 -12.08 -16.50 -2.43
N ASN A 13 -13.22 -15.81 -2.43
CA ASN A 13 -14.56 -16.35 -2.54
C ASN A 13 -14.88 -16.72 -3.99
N SER A 14 -14.10 -17.66 -4.52
CA SER A 14 -14.23 -18.18 -5.87
C SER A 14 -13.71 -19.63 -5.92
N PRO A 15 -14.30 -20.48 -6.79
CA PRO A 15 -13.79 -21.81 -7.06
C PRO A 15 -12.34 -21.81 -7.55
N ILE A 16 -11.63 -22.90 -7.27
CA ILE A 16 -10.20 -23.04 -7.54
C ILE A 16 -9.86 -22.89 -9.02
N ASP A 17 -10.69 -23.43 -9.92
CA ASP A 17 -10.48 -23.34 -11.38
C ASP A 17 -10.52 -21.89 -11.88
N SER A 18 -11.44 -21.09 -11.32
CA SER A 18 -11.54 -19.67 -11.64
C SER A 18 -10.28 -18.93 -11.20
N VAL A 19 -9.83 -19.14 -9.96
CA VAL A 19 -8.60 -18.51 -9.44
C VAL A 19 -7.37 -18.97 -10.22
N TYR A 20 -7.24 -20.28 -10.48
CA TYR A 20 -6.14 -20.87 -11.24
C TYR A 20 -6.04 -20.25 -12.63
N SER A 21 -7.17 -20.12 -13.35
CA SER A 21 -7.19 -19.53 -14.69
C SER A 21 -6.68 -18.08 -14.73
N LYS A 22 -6.94 -17.28 -13.70
CA LYS A 22 -6.48 -15.89 -13.61
C LYS A 22 -5.00 -15.76 -13.24
N LEU A 23 -4.47 -16.72 -12.51
CA LEU A 23 -3.05 -16.76 -12.16
C LEU A 23 -2.19 -17.35 -13.26
N ASN A 24 -2.71 -18.33 -14.01
CA ASN A 24 -1.97 -19.07 -15.03
C ASN A 24 -1.96 -18.39 -16.42
N ASP A 25 -2.55 -17.21 -16.54
CA ASP A 25 -2.60 -16.41 -17.76
C ASP A 25 -2.17 -14.98 -17.44
N PHE A 26 -1.01 -14.58 -17.96
CA PHE A 26 -0.44 -13.26 -17.68
C PHE A 26 -1.25 -12.09 -18.24
N ASN A 27 -2.20 -12.29 -19.15
CA ASN A 27 -3.09 -11.23 -19.63
C ASN A 27 -3.95 -10.64 -18.50
N HIS A 28 -4.17 -11.40 -17.42
CA HIS A 28 -4.96 -10.93 -16.27
C HIS A 28 -4.15 -10.09 -15.27
N TRP A 29 -2.82 -10.25 -15.24
CA TRP A 29 -1.99 -9.75 -14.15
C TRP A 29 -1.90 -8.24 -14.07
N ALA A 30 -2.01 -7.54 -15.21
CA ALA A 30 -1.97 -6.08 -15.22
C ALA A 30 -3.11 -5.46 -14.41
N SER A 31 -4.25 -6.16 -14.29
CA SER A 31 -5.44 -5.66 -13.61
C SER A 31 -5.32 -5.67 -12.08
N TRP A 32 -4.39 -6.44 -11.52
CA TRP A 32 -4.24 -6.62 -10.07
C TRP A 32 -2.78 -6.54 -9.59
N SER A 33 -1.85 -6.07 -10.44
CA SER A 33 -0.44 -6.01 -10.09
C SER A 33 -0.17 -4.88 -9.08
N PRO A 34 0.37 -5.21 -7.89
CA PRO A 34 0.70 -4.20 -6.86
C PRO A 34 1.87 -3.31 -7.29
N TRP A 35 2.60 -3.68 -8.35
CA TRP A 35 3.70 -2.88 -8.90
C TRP A 35 3.25 -2.01 -10.07
N LEU A 36 2.49 -2.55 -11.04
CA LEU A 36 2.10 -1.75 -12.22
C LEU A 36 1.23 -0.55 -11.88
N ILE A 37 0.35 -0.67 -10.88
CA ILE A 37 -0.47 0.46 -10.42
C ILE A 37 0.37 1.66 -9.96
N MET A 38 1.63 1.43 -9.57
CA MET A 38 2.51 2.46 -9.07
C MET A 38 3.07 3.36 -10.18
N GLU A 39 2.84 3.09 -11.46
CA GLU A 39 3.45 3.84 -12.57
C GLU A 39 2.60 3.84 -13.83
N ASP A 40 2.29 5.03 -14.35
CA ASP A 40 1.66 5.18 -15.65
C ASP A 40 2.65 4.91 -16.79
N GLY A 41 2.17 4.28 -17.87
CA GLY A 41 2.96 4.09 -19.10
C GLY A 41 4.00 2.96 -19.03
N VAL A 42 3.91 2.05 -18.07
CA VAL A 42 4.73 0.84 -18.04
C VAL A 42 4.50 0.03 -19.32
N THR A 43 5.58 -0.25 -20.04
CA THR A 43 5.51 -1.14 -21.21
C THR A 43 5.45 -2.58 -20.74
N VAL A 44 4.39 -3.29 -21.13
CA VAL A 44 4.19 -4.71 -20.82
C VAL A 44 4.08 -5.48 -22.13
N ASN A 45 4.87 -6.54 -22.28
CA ASN A 45 4.74 -7.47 -23.41
C ASN A 45 4.45 -8.87 -22.87
N ILE A 46 3.41 -9.49 -23.41
CA ILE A 46 2.94 -10.83 -23.06
C ILE A 46 3.06 -11.69 -24.32
N ALA A 47 3.63 -12.89 -24.19
CA ALA A 47 3.69 -13.83 -25.30
C ALA A 47 2.30 -14.37 -25.67
N GLU A 48 2.16 -14.90 -26.88
CA GLU A 48 0.87 -15.40 -27.40
C GLU A 48 0.26 -16.50 -26.52
N ASP A 49 1.09 -17.34 -25.89
CA ASP A 49 0.67 -18.39 -24.96
C ASP A 49 0.31 -17.87 -23.55
N ALA A 50 0.50 -16.58 -23.31
CA ALA A 50 0.35 -15.91 -22.01
C ALA A 50 1.22 -16.48 -20.87
N LYS A 51 2.28 -17.24 -21.19
CA LYS A 51 3.20 -17.86 -20.22
C LYS A 51 4.52 -17.12 -20.06
N TYR A 52 4.75 -16.09 -20.87
CA TYR A 52 5.87 -15.17 -20.73
C TYR A 52 5.36 -13.73 -20.60
N TYR A 53 5.93 -12.97 -19.67
CA TYR A 53 5.60 -11.58 -19.42
C TYR A 53 6.88 -10.80 -19.18
N SER A 54 7.02 -9.64 -19.84
CA SER A 54 8.12 -8.70 -19.59
C SER A 54 7.58 -7.30 -19.33
N TRP A 55 8.27 -6.55 -18.49
CA TRP A 55 7.92 -5.17 -18.20
C TRP A 55 9.11 -4.23 -18.25
N LYS A 56 8.82 -2.96 -18.51
CA LYS A 56 9.76 -1.86 -18.43
C LYS A 56 9.06 -0.59 -17.96
N GLY A 57 9.49 -0.11 -16.81
CA GLY A 57 9.11 1.18 -16.23
C GLY A 57 10.30 1.83 -15.54
N SER A 58 10.19 3.14 -15.32
CA SER A 58 11.14 3.97 -14.59
C SER A 58 11.15 3.70 -13.08
N ARG A 59 9.99 3.39 -12.49
CA ARG A 59 9.78 3.18 -11.05
C ARG A 59 9.69 1.69 -10.71
N VAL A 60 8.98 0.91 -11.52
CA VAL A 60 8.83 -0.55 -11.35
C VAL A 60 10.02 -1.35 -11.89
N GLY A 61 10.99 -0.67 -12.52
CA GLY A 61 12.18 -1.28 -13.08
C GLY A 61 11.94 -2.07 -14.37
N GLU A 62 12.84 -2.98 -14.67
CA GLU A 62 12.78 -3.82 -15.86
C GLU A 62 13.00 -5.28 -15.48
N GLY A 63 12.23 -6.18 -16.09
CA GLY A 63 12.36 -7.60 -15.84
C GLY A 63 11.44 -8.45 -16.69
N ASN A 64 11.44 -9.75 -16.39
CA ASN A 64 10.54 -10.72 -17.01
C ASN A 64 10.20 -11.86 -16.06
N MET A 65 9.12 -12.55 -16.39
CA MET A 65 8.69 -13.76 -15.73
C MET A 65 8.21 -14.81 -16.73
N SER A 66 8.36 -16.08 -16.37
CA SER A 66 7.96 -17.22 -17.22
C SER A 66 7.37 -18.33 -16.37
N ILE A 67 6.18 -18.81 -16.71
CA ILE A 67 5.56 -19.95 -16.03
C ILE A 67 6.36 -21.21 -16.39
N THR A 68 6.78 -21.96 -15.37
CA THR A 68 7.65 -23.13 -15.49
C THR A 68 6.99 -24.44 -15.10
N LEU A 69 5.89 -24.41 -14.35
CA LEU A 69 5.15 -25.59 -13.95
C LEU A 69 3.64 -25.31 -13.84
N GLU A 70 2.87 -26.15 -14.53
CA GLU A 70 1.41 -26.24 -14.49
C GLU A 70 0.98 -27.71 -14.57
N ASP A 71 1.34 -28.50 -13.55
CA ASP A 71 1.14 -29.96 -13.54
C ASP A 71 -0.28 -30.41 -13.12
N GLY A 72 -1.23 -29.48 -13.02
CA GLY A 72 -2.58 -29.74 -12.55
C GLY A 72 -2.69 -29.96 -11.04
N SER A 73 -1.61 -29.82 -10.25
CA SER A 73 -1.61 -30.01 -8.80
C SER A 73 -2.08 -28.78 -8.00
N ASN A 74 -2.91 -27.91 -8.60
CA ASN A 74 -3.32 -26.63 -8.02
C ASN A 74 -2.12 -25.73 -7.63
N ASN A 75 -1.01 -25.89 -8.36
CA ASN A 75 0.22 -25.15 -8.20
C ASN A 75 0.58 -24.45 -9.51
N ILE A 76 1.13 -23.25 -9.39
CA ILE A 76 1.72 -22.50 -10.50
C ILE A 76 3.10 -22.06 -10.06
N GLU A 77 4.14 -22.46 -10.79
CA GLU A 77 5.50 -21.99 -10.54
C GLU A 77 5.96 -21.13 -11.70
N TYR A 78 6.70 -20.06 -11.38
CA TYR A 78 7.29 -19.21 -12.38
C TYR A 78 8.66 -18.69 -11.94
N ASP A 79 9.50 -18.46 -12.95
CA ASP A 79 10.79 -17.82 -12.79
C ASP A 79 10.62 -16.32 -12.92
N LEU A 80 11.21 -15.57 -12.00
CA LEU A 80 11.22 -14.11 -12.00
C LEU A 80 12.65 -13.61 -12.15
N THR A 81 12.89 -12.81 -13.17
CA THR A 81 14.18 -12.15 -13.42
C THR A 81 14.00 -10.64 -13.40
N PHE A 82 14.55 -9.98 -12.38
CA PHE A 82 14.75 -8.53 -12.43
C PHE A 82 16.05 -8.23 -13.19
N LEU A 83 15.99 -7.26 -14.10
CA LEU A 83 17.12 -6.78 -14.89
C LEU A 83 17.61 -5.43 -14.38
N LYS A 84 16.70 -4.54 -14.00
CA LYS A 84 17.00 -3.23 -13.43
C LYS A 84 16.15 -2.93 -12.19
N PRO A 85 16.68 -2.15 -11.23
CA PRO A 85 18.01 -1.54 -11.21
C PRO A 85 19.17 -2.49 -10.87
N TRP A 86 18.88 -3.67 -10.30
CA TRP A 86 19.87 -4.71 -10.05
C TRP A 86 19.37 -6.04 -10.61
N LYS A 87 20.29 -6.80 -11.22
CA LYS A 87 19.96 -8.13 -11.69
C LYS A 87 19.71 -9.06 -10.49
N SER A 88 18.55 -9.70 -10.46
CA SER A 88 18.24 -10.74 -9.49
C SER A 88 17.30 -11.78 -10.08
N GLU A 89 17.33 -12.97 -9.51
CA GLU A 89 16.50 -14.09 -9.90
C GLU A 89 15.77 -14.63 -8.66
N ALA A 90 14.52 -15.02 -8.85
CA ALA A 90 13.70 -15.64 -7.82
C ALA A 90 12.87 -16.77 -8.41
N LYS A 91 12.63 -17.80 -7.59
CA LYS A 91 11.64 -18.83 -7.86
C LYS A 91 10.37 -18.46 -7.11
N VAL A 92 9.26 -18.39 -7.82
CA VAL A 92 7.99 -17.93 -7.25
C VAL A 92 6.92 -18.98 -7.49
N LYS A 93 6.02 -19.12 -6.52
CA LYS A 93 4.97 -20.14 -6.55
C LYS A 93 3.66 -19.59 -6.01
N PHE A 94 2.58 -19.97 -6.68
CA PHE A 94 1.23 -19.96 -6.12
C PHE A 94 0.83 -21.39 -5.76
N MET A 95 0.34 -21.58 -4.54
CA MET A 95 -0.28 -22.82 -4.08
C MET A 95 -1.75 -22.52 -3.78
N LEU A 96 -2.64 -23.28 -4.40
CA LEU A 96 -4.09 -23.13 -4.24
C LEU A 96 -4.64 -24.30 -3.45
N SER A 97 -5.43 -24.02 -2.42
CA SER A 97 -6.19 -25.04 -1.70
C SER A 97 -7.67 -24.70 -1.65
N ASP A 98 -8.50 -25.68 -1.98
CA ASP A 98 -9.95 -25.57 -1.86
C ASP A 98 -10.37 -25.53 -0.38
N ASN A 99 -11.35 -24.68 -0.10
CA ASN A 99 -11.92 -24.43 1.21
C ASN A 99 -13.42 -24.13 1.08
N ASN A 100 -14.18 -25.14 0.64
CA ASN A 100 -15.64 -25.12 0.50
C ASN A 100 -16.12 -23.94 -0.37
N GLU A 101 -15.92 -24.04 -1.68
CA GLU A 101 -16.27 -23.01 -2.69
C GLU A 101 -15.45 -21.71 -2.62
N ARG A 102 -14.46 -21.69 -1.73
CA ARG A 102 -13.48 -20.61 -1.59
C ARG A 102 -12.09 -21.19 -1.81
N THR A 103 -11.18 -20.39 -2.32
CA THR A 103 -9.80 -20.80 -2.58
C THR A 103 -8.87 -20.04 -1.66
N THR A 104 -8.03 -20.75 -0.91
CA THR A 104 -6.89 -20.12 -0.24
C THR A 104 -5.75 -20.05 -1.24
N VAL A 105 -5.31 -18.83 -1.56
CA VAL A 105 -4.17 -18.57 -2.43
C VAL A 105 -2.97 -18.29 -1.56
N THR A 106 -1.90 -19.06 -1.72
CA THR A 106 -0.63 -18.80 -1.04
C THR A 106 0.42 -18.41 -2.07
N TRP A 107 0.98 -17.20 -1.95
CA TRP A 107 2.02 -16.67 -2.81
C TRP A 107 3.36 -16.71 -2.08
N SER A 108 4.32 -17.46 -2.62
CA SER A 108 5.64 -17.62 -2.03
C SER A 108 6.77 -17.29 -2.99
N MET A 109 7.86 -16.74 -2.46
CA MET A 109 9.08 -16.43 -3.20
C MET A 109 10.30 -16.96 -2.46
N ASP A 110 11.14 -17.68 -3.19
CA ASP A 110 12.49 -18.04 -2.78
C ASP A 110 13.51 -17.27 -3.63
N SER A 111 14.35 -16.49 -2.96
CA SER A 111 15.42 -15.73 -3.62
C SER A 111 16.69 -15.69 -2.77
N LYS A 112 17.75 -15.12 -3.33
CA LYS A 112 19.05 -14.95 -2.68
C LYS A 112 19.45 -13.49 -2.72
N LEU A 113 19.92 -12.99 -1.59
CA LEU A 113 20.60 -11.70 -1.55
C LEU A 113 22.10 -11.86 -1.79
N PRO A 114 22.73 -10.92 -2.50
CA PRO A 114 24.16 -10.69 -2.40
C PRO A 114 24.59 -10.63 -0.93
N PHE A 115 25.70 -11.29 -0.61
CA PHE A 115 26.11 -11.45 0.80
C PHE A 115 26.31 -10.11 1.50
N PHE A 116 26.81 -9.09 0.79
CA PHE A 116 26.97 -7.74 1.33
C PHE A 116 25.65 -7.01 1.64
N MET A 117 24.48 -7.60 1.42
CA MET A 117 23.17 -7.01 1.82
C MET A 117 22.49 -7.81 2.94
N PHE A 118 23.21 -8.70 3.63
CA PHE A 118 22.60 -9.61 4.61
C PHE A 118 21.84 -8.90 5.74
N TRP A 119 22.27 -7.71 6.17
CA TRP A 119 21.60 -6.93 7.21
C TRP A 119 20.24 -6.37 6.77
N MET A 120 20.01 -6.23 5.45
CA MET A 120 18.74 -5.76 4.90
C MET A 120 17.70 -6.86 4.76
N LYS A 121 18.06 -8.12 5.00
CA LYS A 121 17.21 -9.29 4.75
C LYS A 121 15.79 -9.14 5.32
N LYS A 122 15.66 -8.89 6.64
CA LYS A 122 14.34 -8.79 7.30
C LYS A 122 13.50 -7.63 6.76
N MET A 123 14.16 -6.52 6.45
CA MET A 123 13.51 -5.35 5.86
C MET A 123 12.98 -5.67 4.45
N MET A 124 13.76 -6.37 3.63
CA MET A 124 13.35 -6.80 2.29
C MET A 124 12.21 -7.82 2.34
N GLU A 125 12.28 -8.81 3.23
CA GLU A 125 11.19 -9.77 3.47
C GLU A 125 9.90 -9.04 3.89
N GLY A 126 10.02 -7.99 4.70
CA GLY A 126 8.90 -7.14 5.08
C GLY A 126 8.31 -6.35 3.91
N PHE A 127 9.13 -5.65 3.12
CA PHE A 127 8.66 -4.90 1.95
C PHE A 127 7.98 -5.80 0.91
N ILE A 128 8.62 -6.91 0.54
CA ILE A 128 8.05 -7.86 -0.44
C ILE A 128 6.77 -8.49 0.13
N GLY A 129 6.76 -8.79 1.43
CA GLY A 129 5.57 -9.28 2.11
C GLY A 129 4.39 -8.31 2.04
N MET A 130 4.62 -7.01 2.21
CA MET A 130 3.58 -5.99 2.05
C MET A 130 3.11 -5.88 0.58
N ASP A 131 4.01 -5.97 -0.39
CA ASP A 131 3.62 -6.00 -1.81
C ASP A 131 2.75 -7.22 -2.13
N TYR A 132 3.06 -8.38 -1.55
CA TYR A 132 2.28 -9.60 -1.72
C TYR A 132 0.90 -9.49 -1.03
N GLU A 133 0.84 -8.91 0.16
CA GLU A 133 -0.43 -8.60 0.84
C GLU A 133 -1.30 -7.68 -0.03
N ARG A 134 -0.75 -6.60 -0.59
CA ARG A 134 -1.46 -5.71 -1.53
C ARG A 134 -1.93 -6.46 -2.78
N GLY A 135 -1.03 -7.21 -3.43
CA GLY A 135 -1.34 -7.94 -4.65
C GLY A 135 -2.41 -9.02 -4.45
N LEU A 136 -2.40 -9.72 -3.31
CA LEU A 136 -3.45 -10.69 -2.96
C LEU A 136 -4.80 -10.02 -2.71
N ASN A 137 -4.83 -8.85 -2.08
CA ASN A 137 -6.06 -8.07 -1.90
C ASN A 137 -6.60 -7.56 -3.24
N MET A 138 -5.74 -7.08 -4.13
CA MET A 138 -6.13 -6.67 -5.49
C MET A 138 -6.61 -7.87 -6.33
N LEU A 139 -5.93 -9.02 -6.25
CA LEU A 139 -6.35 -10.25 -6.92
C LEU A 139 -7.72 -10.71 -6.45
N LYS A 140 -7.98 -10.63 -5.14
CA LYS A 140 -9.26 -10.96 -4.53
C LYS A 140 -10.39 -10.11 -5.13
N ASP A 141 -10.24 -8.79 -5.13
CA ASP A 141 -11.23 -7.88 -5.70
C ASP A 141 -11.42 -8.11 -7.22
N TYR A 142 -10.33 -8.31 -7.96
CA TYR A 142 -10.38 -8.62 -9.39
C TYR A 142 -11.18 -9.89 -9.69
N ILE A 143 -11.05 -10.93 -8.87
CA ILE A 143 -11.76 -12.20 -9.08
C ILE A 143 -13.21 -12.14 -8.58
N GLU A 144 -13.46 -11.54 -7.40
CA GLU A 144 -14.77 -11.54 -6.77
C GLU A 144 -15.72 -10.50 -7.35
N VAL A 145 -15.19 -9.35 -7.77
CA VAL A 145 -15.96 -8.18 -8.23
C VAL A 145 -15.75 -7.95 -9.72
N GLY A 146 -14.61 -8.36 -10.29
CA GLY A 146 -14.26 -8.17 -11.69
C GLY A 146 -13.34 -6.97 -11.95
N GLU A 147 -13.07 -6.16 -10.93
CA GLU A 147 -12.21 -4.98 -11.02
C GLU A 147 -11.58 -4.65 -9.67
N VAL A 148 -10.46 -3.91 -9.72
CA VAL A 148 -9.82 -3.37 -8.52
C VAL A 148 -10.17 -1.89 -8.40
N LYS A 149 -10.95 -1.53 -7.38
CA LYS A 149 -11.32 -0.13 -7.08
C LYS A 149 -10.17 0.59 -6.37
N SER A 150 -9.12 0.89 -7.12
CA SER A 150 -7.97 1.68 -6.67
C SER A 150 -7.44 2.50 -7.85
N ASN A 151 -7.55 3.81 -7.74
CA ASN A 151 -7.05 4.75 -8.74
C ASN A 151 -6.06 5.72 -8.10
N LEU A 152 -4.96 6.00 -8.80
CA LEU A 152 -3.95 6.95 -8.38
C LEU A 152 -3.94 8.17 -9.31
N GLU A 153 -3.95 9.38 -8.73
CA GLU A 153 -3.82 10.64 -9.46
C GLU A 153 -2.63 11.45 -8.93
N TRP A 154 -1.61 11.66 -9.75
CA TRP A 154 -0.43 12.47 -9.42
C TRP A 154 -0.78 13.96 -9.42
N LYS A 155 -1.21 14.49 -8.26
CA LYS A 155 -1.47 15.92 -8.08
C LYS A 155 -0.20 16.77 -8.19
N GLY A 156 0.97 16.16 -7.95
CA GLY A 156 2.26 16.81 -8.09
C GLY A 156 2.60 17.74 -6.94
N GLU A 157 3.46 18.72 -7.22
CA GLU A 157 3.93 19.66 -6.21
C GLU A 157 2.98 20.84 -6.00
N SER A 158 2.73 21.19 -4.74
CA SER A 158 1.92 22.35 -4.36
C SER A 158 2.38 22.94 -3.03
N ASP A 159 1.81 24.08 -2.65
CA ASP A 159 2.03 24.68 -1.33
C ASP A 159 0.90 24.27 -0.38
N PHE A 160 1.28 23.75 0.78
CA PHE A 160 0.38 23.49 1.88
C PHE A 160 0.40 24.69 2.84
N PRO A 161 -0.76 25.30 3.16
CA PRO A 161 -0.83 26.53 3.95
C PRO A 161 -0.45 26.33 5.43
N GLY A 162 -0.36 25.09 5.88
CA GLY A 162 -0.19 24.74 7.29
C GLY A 162 -1.53 24.51 7.98
N THR A 163 -1.52 23.76 9.07
CA THR A 163 -2.68 23.57 9.94
C THR A 163 -2.22 23.29 11.36
N GLN A 164 -2.90 23.89 12.34
CA GLN A 164 -2.88 23.38 13.71
C GLN A 164 -3.81 22.18 13.78
N TYR A 165 -3.52 21.23 14.66
CA TYR A 165 -4.35 20.06 14.84
C TYR A 165 -4.46 19.66 16.31
N ILE A 166 -5.55 18.95 16.61
CA ILE A 166 -5.69 18.14 17.82
C ILE A 166 -6.00 16.71 17.39
N GLY A 167 -5.58 15.72 18.17
CA GLY A 167 -5.75 14.33 17.79
C GLY A 167 -5.29 13.35 18.84
N ILE A 168 -5.20 12.09 18.46
CA ILE A 168 -4.78 10.98 19.32
C ILE A 168 -3.58 10.31 18.67
N LYS A 169 -2.54 10.11 19.48
CA LYS A 169 -1.32 9.44 19.05
C LYS A 169 -1.34 7.98 19.47
N THR A 170 -1.30 7.09 18.50
CA THR A 170 -1.42 5.64 18.73
C THR A 170 -0.22 4.90 18.17
N THR A 171 0.21 3.86 18.89
CA THR A 171 1.17 2.87 18.39
C THR A 171 0.50 1.50 18.41
N CYS A 172 0.38 0.87 17.24
CA CYS A 172 -0.28 -0.41 17.09
C CYS A 172 0.48 -1.30 16.09
N ARG A 173 0.00 -2.53 15.91
CA ARG A 173 0.47 -3.38 14.81
C ARG A 173 -0.12 -2.87 13.49
N ILE A 174 0.66 -2.97 12.41
CA ILE A 174 0.24 -2.53 11.07
C ILE A 174 -1.04 -3.24 10.62
N ASP A 175 -1.18 -4.53 10.92
CA ASP A 175 -2.36 -5.36 10.59
C ASP A 175 -3.54 -5.18 11.54
N LYS A 176 -3.49 -4.13 12.38
CA LYS A 176 -4.55 -3.75 13.33
C LYS A 176 -4.88 -2.26 13.27
N MET A 177 -4.39 -1.58 12.24
CA MET A 177 -4.64 -0.15 12.04
C MET A 177 -6.08 0.14 11.62
N ASP A 178 -6.70 -0.77 10.86
CA ASP A 178 -8.10 -0.78 10.48
C ASP A 178 -9.05 -0.91 11.67
N GLU A 179 -8.59 -1.47 12.78
CA GLU A 179 -9.31 -1.51 14.06
C GLU A 179 -9.03 -0.27 14.93
N ALA A 180 -7.75 0.11 15.08
CA ALA A 180 -7.35 1.17 16.02
C ALA A 180 -7.69 2.59 15.54
N MET A 181 -7.57 2.87 14.24
CA MET A 181 -7.74 4.23 13.71
C MET A 181 -9.20 4.72 13.76
N PRO A 182 -10.22 3.88 13.44
CA PRO A 182 -11.61 4.27 13.63
C PRO A 182 -11.96 4.62 15.08
N ASP A 183 -11.42 3.87 16.06
CA ASP A 183 -11.63 4.16 17.49
C ASP A 183 -11.03 5.52 17.88
N ASP A 184 -9.87 5.87 17.34
CA ASP A 184 -9.25 7.18 17.55
C ASP A 184 -10.09 8.31 16.93
N PHE A 185 -10.56 8.14 15.69
CA PHE A 185 -11.43 9.13 15.05
C PHE A 185 -12.77 9.28 15.76
N ALA A 186 -13.38 8.20 16.26
CA ALA A 186 -14.62 8.27 17.02
C ALA A 186 -14.49 9.14 18.29
N LYS A 187 -13.35 9.04 18.99
CA LYS A 187 -13.05 9.90 20.15
C LYS A 187 -12.88 11.36 19.75
N ILE A 188 -12.18 11.61 18.63
CA ILE A 188 -11.98 12.97 18.09
C ILE A 188 -13.32 13.59 17.69
N GLU A 189 -14.17 12.84 16.99
CA GLU A 189 -15.51 13.27 16.59
C GLU A 189 -16.37 13.65 17.81
N LEU A 190 -16.33 12.86 18.89
CA LEU A 190 -17.02 13.18 20.14
C LEU A 190 -16.56 14.52 20.75
N LEU A 191 -15.25 14.81 20.71
CA LEU A 191 -14.71 16.08 21.20
C LEU A 191 -15.15 17.27 20.32
N ILE A 192 -15.07 17.11 19.00
CA ILE A 192 -15.43 18.16 18.03
C ILE A 192 -16.92 18.44 18.02
N LYS A 193 -17.78 17.43 18.16
CA LYS A 193 -19.23 17.62 18.24
C LYS A 193 -19.65 18.54 19.40
N ASN A 194 -18.88 18.54 20.49
CA ASN A 194 -19.12 19.43 21.63
C ASN A 194 -18.50 20.83 21.43
N ASN A 195 -17.70 21.03 20.38
CA ASN A 195 -16.92 22.25 20.10
C ASN A 195 -16.83 22.54 18.60
N GLU A 196 -17.96 22.53 17.87
CA GLU A 196 -17.96 22.54 16.39
C GLU A 196 -17.18 23.71 15.76
N ALA A 197 -17.22 24.89 16.40
CA ALA A 197 -16.51 26.09 15.97
C ALA A 197 -14.97 25.94 15.95
N LEU A 198 -14.44 24.90 16.61
CA LEU A 198 -13.01 24.62 16.68
C LEU A 198 -12.47 23.99 15.39
N ALA A 199 -13.29 23.20 14.69
CA ALA A 199 -12.83 22.39 13.58
C ALA A 199 -12.74 23.20 12.27
N THR A 200 -11.66 22.96 11.52
CA THR A 200 -11.50 23.46 10.14
C THR A 200 -12.21 22.58 9.12
N GLY A 201 -12.71 21.41 9.55
CA GLY A 201 -13.35 20.40 8.69
C GLY A 201 -12.38 19.42 8.02
N ALA A 202 -11.06 19.63 8.12
CA ALA A 202 -10.07 18.72 7.55
C ALA A 202 -9.62 17.65 8.56
N ALA A 203 -9.61 16.39 8.15
CA ALA A 203 -9.10 15.27 8.94
C ALA A 203 -7.80 14.72 8.33
N TYR A 204 -6.90 14.26 9.18
CA TYR A 204 -5.56 13.80 8.80
C TYR A 204 -5.10 12.61 9.63
N SER A 205 -4.23 11.80 9.05
CA SER A 205 -3.41 10.82 9.79
C SER A 205 -1.94 11.06 9.51
N ILE A 206 -1.19 11.47 10.54
CA ILE A 206 0.25 11.80 10.46
C ILE A 206 1.07 10.59 10.87
N TYR A 207 2.00 10.14 10.02
CA TYR A 207 2.74 8.89 10.23
C TYR A 207 4.15 9.15 10.77
N HIS A 208 4.37 8.90 12.06
CA HIS A 208 5.62 9.21 12.75
C HIS A 208 6.69 8.12 12.63
N ASN A 209 6.27 6.86 12.63
CA ASN A 209 7.17 5.73 12.54
C ASN A 209 6.48 4.54 11.88
N TRP A 210 7.22 3.83 11.02
CA TRP A 210 6.75 2.62 10.35
C TRP A 210 7.84 1.55 10.44
N ASP A 211 7.80 0.77 11.52
CA ASP A 211 8.76 -0.30 11.77
C ASP A 211 8.29 -1.59 11.08
N ILE A 212 8.75 -1.78 9.85
CA ILE A 212 8.42 -2.93 9.01
C ILE A 212 8.91 -4.23 9.64
N VAL A 213 10.05 -4.20 10.34
CA VAL A 213 10.65 -5.41 10.93
C VAL A 213 9.84 -5.86 12.14
N LYS A 214 9.36 -4.92 12.97
CA LYS A 214 8.48 -5.22 14.11
C LYS A 214 7.00 -5.27 13.74
N ARG A 215 6.64 -4.92 12.50
CA ARG A 215 5.27 -4.76 12.00
C ARG A 215 4.45 -3.79 12.87
N GLN A 216 5.05 -2.67 13.27
CA GLN A 216 4.42 -1.65 14.10
C GLN A 216 4.39 -0.29 13.41
N ALA A 217 3.31 0.45 13.61
CA ALA A 217 3.17 1.83 13.16
C ALA A 217 2.88 2.74 14.35
N THR A 218 3.41 3.96 14.29
CA THR A 218 3.03 5.06 15.17
C THR A 218 2.46 6.18 14.32
N TYR A 219 1.20 6.53 14.55
CA TYR A 219 0.50 7.60 13.85
C TYR A 219 -0.17 8.55 14.83
N THR A 220 -0.58 9.71 14.35
CA THR A 220 -1.53 10.60 15.02
C THR A 220 -2.73 10.81 14.09
N ALA A 221 -3.89 10.28 14.48
CA ALA A 221 -5.17 10.61 13.86
C ALA A 221 -5.60 11.97 14.41
N CYS A 222 -5.97 12.92 13.55
CA CYS A 222 -6.23 14.29 13.98
C CYS A 222 -7.19 15.04 13.07
N VAL A 223 -7.72 16.14 13.60
CA VAL A 223 -8.54 17.11 12.88
C VAL A 223 -7.84 18.48 12.95
N GLY A 224 -7.89 19.22 11.85
CA GLY A 224 -7.37 20.58 11.80
C GLY A 224 -8.25 21.51 12.64
N VAL A 225 -7.63 22.40 13.41
CA VAL A 225 -8.33 23.34 14.30
C VAL A 225 -7.95 24.78 14.00
N THR A 226 -8.86 25.72 14.27
CA THR A 226 -8.60 27.16 14.12
C THR A 226 -7.67 27.71 15.20
N SER A 227 -7.65 27.07 16.37
CA SER A 227 -6.77 27.38 17.50
C SER A 227 -6.67 26.16 18.43
N ILE A 228 -5.55 25.96 19.12
CA ILE A 228 -5.41 24.89 20.12
C ILE A 228 -6.18 25.27 21.41
N PRO A 229 -7.13 24.45 21.90
CA PRO A 229 -7.80 24.69 23.17
C PRO A 229 -6.85 24.60 24.36
N GLU A 230 -7.09 25.40 25.42
CA GLU A 230 -6.31 25.33 26.66
C GLU A 230 -6.61 24.04 27.45
N ASP A 231 -7.87 23.59 27.46
CA ASP A 231 -8.34 22.43 28.22
C ASP A 231 -8.55 21.19 27.32
N LEU A 232 -7.46 20.65 26.77
CA LEU A 232 -7.49 19.38 26.04
C LEU A 232 -7.55 18.18 27.01
N PRO A 233 -8.38 17.15 26.75
CA PRO A 233 -8.37 15.93 27.54
C PRO A 233 -6.99 15.24 27.51
N GLU A 234 -6.63 14.52 28.58
CA GLU A 234 -5.28 13.94 28.76
C GLU A 234 -4.87 12.97 27.63
N ASP A 235 -5.82 12.26 27.05
CA ASP A 235 -5.58 11.31 25.94
C ASP A 235 -5.33 12.00 24.58
N PHE A 236 -5.51 13.33 24.50
CA PHE A 236 -5.33 14.10 23.28
C PHE A 236 -3.96 14.77 23.22
N VAL A 237 -3.45 14.87 22.00
CA VAL A 237 -2.26 15.64 21.65
C VAL A 237 -2.64 16.79 20.73
N SER A 238 -1.86 17.86 20.75
CA SER A 238 -1.95 18.96 19.79
C SER A 238 -0.62 19.16 19.07
N GLY A 239 -0.67 19.85 17.94
CA GLY A 239 0.52 20.17 17.16
C GLY A 239 0.21 20.99 15.93
N GLU A 240 1.20 21.10 15.05
CA GLU A 240 1.10 21.83 13.79
C GLU A 240 1.79 21.05 12.67
N ILE A 241 1.14 20.98 11.51
CA ILE A 241 1.82 20.74 10.24
C ILE A 241 2.11 22.13 9.68
N PRO A 242 3.38 22.58 9.63
CA PRO A 242 3.69 23.94 9.24
C PRO A 242 3.44 24.16 7.74
N ALA A 243 3.29 25.43 7.36
CA ALA A 243 3.27 25.82 5.95
C ALA A 243 4.52 25.28 5.24
N THR A 244 4.33 24.55 4.14
CA THR A 244 5.43 23.86 3.47
C THR A 244 5.09 23.51 2.02
N ARG A 245 6.13 23.35 1.20
CA ARG A 245 5.99 22.69 -0.10
C ARG A 245 5.71 21.21 0.12
N VAL A 246 4.81 20.65 -0.67
CA VAL A 246 4.42 19.24 -0.62
C VAL A 246 4.43 18.61 -2.01
N TYR A 247 4.53 17.28 -2.04
CA TYR A 247 4.13 16.46 -3.17
C TYR A 247 2.90 15.64 -2.76
N THR A 248 1.86 15.65 -3.57
CA THR A 248 0.60 14.94 -3.29
C THR A 248 0.32 13.88 -4.34
N LEU A 249 -0.01 12.68 -3.87
CA LEU A 249 -0.60 11.61 -4.66
C LEU A 249 -1.98 11.29 -4.10
N ARG A 250 -3.00 11.42 -4.94
CA ARG A 250 -4.38 11.13 -4.57
C ARG A 250 -4.69 9.66 -4.82
N HIS A 251 -5.32 9.01 -3.85
CA HIS A 251 -5.96 7.72 -4.00
C HIS A 251 -7.49 7.90 -4.07
N THR A 252 -8.14 7.19 -4.98
CA THR A 252 -9.59 7.03 -5.00
C THR A 252 -9.94 5.55 -4.97
N GLY A 253 -10.73 5.13 -4.00
CA GLY A 253 -11.11 3.73 -3.79
C GLY A 253 -11.07 3.31 -2.32
N LYS A 254 -11.31 2.02 -2.07
CA LYS A 254 -11.35 1.44 -0.72
C LYS A 254 -10.04 1.67 0.05
N TYR A 255 -10.13 1.90 1.35
CA TYR A 255 -8.95 2.03 2.22
C TYR A 255 -8.03 0.81 2.20
N ASP A 256 -8.57 -0.38 1.96
CA ASP A 256 -7.80 -1.63 1.78
C ASP A 256 -6.73 -1.52 0.69
N HIS A 257 -6.93 -0.62 -0.29
CA HIS A 257 -6.02 -0.37 -1.40
C HIS A 257 -5.19 0.91 -1.24
N LEU A 258 -5.37 1.69 -0.16
CA LEU A 258 -4.63 2.94 0.09
C LEU A 258 -3.11 2.71 0.19
N GLY A 259 -2.70 1.49 0.54
CA GLY A 259 -1.31 1.04 0.50
C GLY A 259 -0.65 1.20 -0.89
N ASN A 260 -1.43 1.26 -1.98
CA ASN A 260 -0.92 1.53 -3.33
C ASN A 260 -0.35 2.94 -3.46
N ALA A 261 -1.04 3.96 -2.92
CA ALA A 261 -0.53 5.33 -2.91
C ALA A 261 0.70 5.48 -2.01
N TRP A 262 0.68 4.87 -0.82
CA TRP A 262 1.84 4.87 0.08
C TRP A 262 3.07 4.21 -0.53
N SER A 263 2.89 3.02 -1.11
CA SER A 263 3.98 2.28 -1.76
C SER A 263 4.58 3.10 -2.91
N THR A 264 3.73 3.79 -3.67
CA THR A 264 4.13 4.70 -4.75
C THR A 264 4.92 5.89 -4.22
N MET A 265 4.40 6.66 -3.27
CA MET A 265 5.08 7.83 -2.70
C MET A 265 6.41 7.46 -2.04
N MET A 266 6.48 6.32 -1.35
CA MET A 266 7.71 5.80 -0.76
C MET A 266 8.72 5.36 -1.84
N ALA A 267 8.26 4.76 -2.94
CA ALA A 267 9.12 4.42 -4.07
C ALA A 267 9.67 5.68 -4.74
N MET A 268 8.84 6.71 -4.98
CA MET A 268 9.24 8.00 -5.53
C MET A 268 10.29 8.70 -4.66
N ALA A 269 10.07 8.74 -3.34
CA ALA A 269 11.02 9.32 -2.39
C ALA A 269 12.37 8.57 -2.39
N ARG A 270 12.36 7.23 -2.44
CA ARG A 270 13.59 6.41 -2.53
C ARG A 270 14.28 6.54 -3.87
N GLY A 271 13.51 6.64 -4.96
CA GLY A 271 13.95 6.90 -6.33
C GLY A 271 14.46 8.34 -6.55
N LYS A 272 14.32 9.21 -5.55
CA LYS A 272 14.72 10.62 -5.57
C LYS A 272 13.99 11.46 -6.62
N GLU A 273 12.75 11.08 -6.94
CA GLU A 273 11.87 11.88 -7.79
C GLU A 273 11.53 13.23 -7.14
N PHE A 274 11.47 13.26 -5.81
CA PHE A 274 11.45 14.47 -4.99
C PHE A 274 12.34 14.28 -3.75
N LYS A 275 12.72 15.40 -3.11
CA LYS A 275 13.51 15.39 -1.86
C LYS A 275 12.60 15.67 -0.67
N THR A 276 12.47 14.68 0.21
CA THR A 276 11.68 14.85 1.44
C THR A 276 12.30 15.90 2.38
N LYS A 277 11.42 16.71 2.99
CA LYS A 277 11.79 17.68 4.02
C LYS A 277 11.81 16.98 5.37
N ARG A 278 13.00 16.90 5.98
CA ARG A 278 13.17 16.30 7.31
C ARG A 278 12.44 17.11 8.37
N GLY A 279 11.94 16.43 9.40
CA GLY A 279 11.23 17.06 10.52
C GLY A 279 9.74 17.28 10.30
N ILE A 280 9.24 17.05 9.08
CA ILE A 280 7.80 17.01 8.79
C ILE A 280 7.49 15.59 8.32
N HIS A 281 6.67 14.89 9.10
CA HIS A 281 6.26 13.53 8.78
C HIS A 281 5.22 13.53 7.66
N PRO A 282 5.18 12.50 6.81
CA PRO A 282 4.14 12.38 5.80
C PRO A 282 2.78 12.12 6.45
N TRP A 283 1.71 12.51 5.76
CA TRP A 283 0.35 12.36 6.27
C TRP A 283 -0.63 11.96 5.17
N GLU A 284 -1.75 11.40 5.59
CA GLU A 284 -2.98 11.33 4.80
C GLU A 284 -3.84 12.55 5.10
N GLN A 285 -4.49 13.08 4.06
CA GLN A 285 -5.58 14.04 4.19
C GLN A 285 -6.85 13.42 3.60
N TYR A 286 -7.89 13.29 4.43
CA TYR A 286 -9.17 12.70 4.01
C TYR A 286 -10.04 13.78 3.36
N ILE A 287 -10.28 13.63 2.05
CA ILE A 287 -11.03 14.61 1.26
C ILE A 287 -12.55 14.34 1.32
N THR A 288 -12.92 13.07 1.42
CA THR A 288 -14.30 12.62 1.61
C THR A 288 -14.52 12.08 3.02
N ASN A 289 -15.72 12.27 3.57
CA ASN A 289 -16.12 11.63 4.82
C ASN A 289 -16.51 10.17 4.55
N PRO A 290 -15.82 9.18 5.14
CA PRO A 290 -16.14 7.76 4.92
C PRO A 290 -17.51 7.33 5.48
N GLN A 291 -18.11 8.11 6.39
CA GLN A 291 -19.47 7.86 6.88
C GLN A 291 -20.56 8.29 5.88
N GLU A 292 -20.21 9.16 4.92
CA GLU A 292 -21.15 9.74 3.94
C GLU A 292 -20.85 9.31 2.51
N THR A 293 -19.77 8.56 2.30
CA THR A 293 -19.26 8.19 0.98
C THR A 293 -19.12 6.67 0.91
N GLU A 294 -19.60 6.08 -0.18
CA GLU A 294 -19.40 4.66 -0.45
C GLU A 294 -17.91 4.29 -0.47
N SER A 295 -17.60 3.09 0.02
CA SER A 295 -16.20 2.68 0.25
C SER A 295 -15.31 2.73 -0.98
N ASP A 296 -15.85 2.51 -2.18
CA ASP A 296 -15.12 2.56 -3.44
C ASP A 296 -14.98 3.97 -4.02
N ALA A 297 -15.56 4.98 -3.36
CA ALA A 297 -15.50 6.38 -3.74
C ALA A 297 -14.75 7.25 -2.73
N HIS A 298 -14.10 6.65 -1.72
CA HIS A 298 -13.26 7.39 -0.77
C HIS A 298 -12.08 8.06 -1.48
N ILE A 299 -11.85 9.34 -1.18
CA ILE A 299 -10.75 10.14 -1.71
C ILE A 299 -9.80 10.50 -0.57
N THR A 300 -8.56 10.06 -0.68
CA THR A 300 -7.50 10.35 0.28
C THR A 300 -6.25 10.83 -0.43
N ASP A 301 -5.70 11.95 0.02
CA ASP A 301 -4.42 12.46 -0.45
C ASP A 301 -3.29 11.94 0.45
N VAL A 302 -2.31 11.24 -0.12
CA VAL A 302 -1.05 10.90 0.56
C VAL A 302 -0.04 12.00 0.25
N VAL A 303 0.44 12.65 1.31
CA VAL A 303 1.18 13.90 1.20
C VAL A 303 2.55 13.77 1.86
N PHE A 304 3.59 14.18 1.12
CA PHE A 304 4.96 14.25 1.61
C PHE A 304 5.43 15.69 1.56
N ALA A 305 5.95 16.21 2.68
CA ALA A 305 6.64 17.49 2.66
C ALA A 305 7.95 17.39 1.87
N ILE A 306 8.21 18.36 0.99
CA ILE A 306 9.38 18.40 0.10
C ILE A 306 10.22 19.67 0.30
N LYS A 307 11.46 19.62 -0.18
CA LYS A 307 12.43 20.72 -0.14
C LYS A 307 12.39 21.59 -1.38
#